data_AF-A0A6V7P825-F1
#
_entry.id   AF-A0A6V7P825-F1
#
_cell.length_a   1.000
_cell.length_b   1.000
_cell.length_c   1.000
_cell.angle_alpha   90.00
_cell.angle_beta   90.00
_cell.angle_gamma   90.00
#
_symmetry.space_group_name_H-M   'P 1'
#
loop_
_entity.id
_entity.type
_entity.pdbx_description
1 polymer ?
#
loop_
_entity_poly.entity_id
_entity_poly.type
_entity_poly.pdbx_seq_one_letter_code
_entity_poly.pdbx_strand_id
1 'polypeptide(L)'
;MWWEGFEEDDEAEQEEERESPLDFDFISQLSKPKDYYKILEVDYEANEETIRSNFIRLALKWHPDKKKGEESATSRFQEINEAYQVLSNPVKRREYDRKGILRIHDNNVMDYLNRYKGLILTCNGLGIRHSIW
;
A
#
# COMPACT_ATOMS: atom_id res chain seq x y z
N MET A 1 56.29 -29.84 -23.37
CA MET A 1 56.61 -29.85 -21.92
C MET A 1 55.89 -28.64 -21.36
N TRP A 2 54.69 -28.85 -20.81
CA TRP A 2 54.44 -29.05 -19.37
C TRP A 2 54.93 -27.86 -18.54
N TRP A 3 53.94 -27.14 -18.03
CA TRP A 3 53.92 -26.38 -16.78
C TRP A 3 54.93 -26.82 -15.72
N GLU A 4 55.67 -25.86 -15.18
CA GLU A 4 56.13 -25.71 -13.79
C GLU A 4 56.27 -24.19 -13.63
N GLY A 5 55.50 -23.44 -12.83
CA GLY A 5 54.94 -23.73 -11.51
C GLY A 5 55.49 -22.65 -10.59
N PHE A 6 54.79 -21.52 -10.45
CA PHE A 6 54.88 -20.67 -9.28
C PHE A 6 53.58 -19.86 -9.15
N GLU A 7 52.80 -20.23 -8.14
CA GLU A 7 51.70 -19.47 -7.55
C GLU A 7 52.26 -18.22 -6.87
N GLU A 8 51.55 -17.10 -6.97
CA GLU A 8 51.26 -16.16 -5.87
C GLU A 8 50.54 -14.94 -6.46
N ASP A 9 49.20 -15.02 -6.41
CA ASP A 9 48.30 -13.99 -5.92
C ASP A 9 48.58 -12.54 -6.32
N ASP A 10 48.10 -12.14 -7.51
CA ASP A 10 47.64 -10.77 -7.74
C ASP A 10 46.11 -10.81 -7.73
N GLU A 11 45.54 -10.51 -6.56
CA GLU A 11 44.12 -10.33 -6.33
C GLU A 11 43.57 -9.32 -7.35
N ALA A 12 42.82 -9.83 -8.32
CA ALA A 12 42.00 -9.02 -9.19
C ALA A 12 40.98 -8.27 -8.33
N GLU A 13 41.17 -6.95 -8.20
CA GLU A 13 40.15 -6.02 -7.74
C GLU A 13 38.90 -6.16 -8.64
N GLN A 14 38.01 -7.06 -8.27
CA GLN A 14 36.63 -7.03 -8.73
C GLN A 14 35.92 -5.99 -7.87
N GLU A 15 35.68 -4.81 -8.47
CA GLU A 15 34.73 -3.83 -7.95
C GLU A 15 33.36 -4.54 -7.80
N GLU A 16 33.06 -5.00 -6.60
CA GLU A 16 31.71 -5.38 -6.21
C GLU A 16 30.81 -4.17 -6.44
N GLU A 17 29.96 -4.27 -7.45
CA GLU A 17 28.85 -3.36 -7.70
C GLU A 17 28.13 -3.16 -6.37
N ARG A 18 28.10 -1.91 -5.92
CA ARG A 18 27.43 -1.50 -4.68
C ARG A 18 25.98 -1.96 -4.73
N GLU A 19 25.71 -3.09 -4.09
CA GLU A 19 24.37 -3.56 -3.72
C GLU A 19 23.64 -2.35 -3.13
N SER A 20 22.72 -1.79 -3.91
CA SER A 20 21.95 -0.63 -3.50
C SER A 20 21.24 -0.99 -2.19
N PRO A 21 21.47 -0.28 -1.06
CA PRO A 21 20.88 -0.60 0.24
C PRO A 21 19.35 -0.43 0.30
N LEU A 22 18.70 -0.25 -0.85
CA LEU A 22 17.27 -0.08 -0.97
C LEU A 22 16.66 -1.46 -1.13
N ASP A 23 16.57 -2.15 0.01
CA ASP A 23 15.73 -3.32 0.17
C ASP A 23 14.36 -3.01 -0.44
N PHE A 24 13.94 -3.84 -1.41
CA PHE A 24 12.72 -3.69 -2.20
C PHE A 24 11.45 -3.57 -1.32
N ASP A 25 11.59 -3.94 -0.04
CA ASP A 25 10.60 -3.80 1.01
C ASP A 25 10.33 -2.33 1.44
N PHE A 26 11.33 -1.44 1.41
CA PHE A 26 11.18 -0.05 1.86
C PHE A 26 10.32 0.80 0.90
N ILE A 27 10.46 0.60 -0.41
CA ILE A 27 9.60 1.26 -1.41
C ILE A 27 8.15 0.77 -1.27
N SER A 28 7.95 -0.49 -0.89
CA SER A 28 6.61 -1.01 -0.54
C SER A 28 6.03 -0.30 0.68
N GLN A 29 6.88 0.00 1.68
CA GLN A 29 6.50 0.61 2.94
C GLN A 29 6.15 2.10 2.82
N LEU A 30 6.74 2.79 1.85
CA LEU A 30 6.43 4.18 1.48
C LEU A 30 5.17 4.32 0.60
N SER A 31 4.71 3.23 -0.02
CA SER A 31 3.45 3.24 -0.75
C SER A 31 2.27 3.31 0.23
N LYS A 32 1.27 4.17 -0.06
CA LYS A 32 0.07 4.28 0.77
C LYS A 32 -0.59 2.89 0.91
N PRO A 33 -0.95 2.46 2.13
CA PRO A 33 -1.53 1.14 2.34
C PRO A 33 -2.82 1.02 1.50
N LYS A 34 -2.93 -0.06 0.73
CA LYS A 34 -4.11 -0.38 -0.06
C LYS A 34 -5.25 -0.83 0.88
N ASP A 35 -6.37 -0.12 0.83
CA ASP A 35 -7.60 -0.49 1.54
C ASP A 35 -8.39 -1.52 0.72
N TYR A 36 -8.21 -2.82 0.98
CA TYR A 36 -8.84 -3.89 0.20
C TYR A 36 -10.37 -3.90 0.29
N TYR A 37 -10.93 -3.54 1.45
CA TYR A 37 -12.38 -3.40 1.62
C TYR A 37 -12.94 -2.29 0.72
N LYS A 38 -12.22 -1.15 0.60
CA LYS A 38 -12.62 -0.07 -0.31
C LYS A 38 -12.46 -0.46 -1.77
N ILE A 39 -11.39 -1.18 -2.13
CA ILE A 39 -11.17 -1.65 -3.50
C ILE A 39 -12.30 -2.57 -3.97
N LEU A 40 -12.80 -3.44 -3.07
CA LEU A 40 -13.92 -4.34 -3.35
C LEU A 40 -15.29 -3.70 -3.14
N GLU A 41 -15.35 -2.42 -2.76
CA GLU A 41 -16.59 -1.69 -2.48
C GLU A 41 -17.48 -2.43 -1.44
N VAL A 42 -16.86 -2.99 -0.40
CA VAL A 42 -17.54 -3.74 0.68
C VAL A 42 -17.22 -3.16 2.05
N ASP A 43 -18.12 -3.41 3.00
CA ASP A 43 -17.91 -3.08 4.40
C ASP A 43 -16.90 -4.04 5.07
N TYR A 44 -16.28 -3.61 6.17
CA TYR A 44 -15.43 -4.44 7.02
C TYR A 44 -16.20 -5.61 7.65
N GLU A 45 -17.49 -5.45 7.89
CA GLU A 45 -18.39 -6.51 8.40
C GLU A 45 -18.98 -7.39 7.30
N ALA A 46 -18.57 -7.21 6.03
CA ALA A 46 -19.13 -7.97 4.92
C ALA A 46 -18.88 -9.49 5.04
N ASN A 47 -19.92 -10.27 4.72
CA ASN A 47 -19.85 -11.73 4.61
C ASN A 47 -19.08 -12.16 3.37
N GLU A 48 -18.58 -13.39 3.37
CA GLU A 48 -17.83 -13.97 2.24
C GLU A 48 -18.65 -13.97 0.93
N GLU A 49 -19.95 -14.21 1.02
CA GLU A 49 -20.88 -14.15 -0.10
C GLU A 49 -20.94 -12.74 -0.73
N THR A 50 -20.98 -11.71 0.12
CA THR A 50 -20.99 -10.31 -0.31
C THR A 50 -19.66 -9.92 -0.97
N ILE A 51 -18.55 -10.39 -0.42
CA ILE A 51 -17.20 -10.20 -0.99
C ILE A 51 -17.12 -10.84 -2.38
N ARG A 52 -17.59 -12.09 -2.50
CA ARG A 52 -17.61 -12.82 -3.77
C ARG A 52 -18.51 -12.17 -4.82
N SER A 53 -19.71 -11.77 -4.42
CA SER A 53 -20.67 -11.09 -5.30
C SER A 53 -20.09 -9.78 -5.87
N ASN A 54 -19.51 -8.94 -5.00
CA ASN A 54 -18.89 -7.70 -5.42
C ASN A 54 -17.65 -7.91 -6.29
N PHE A 55 -16.82 -8.91 -5.97
CA PHE A 55 -15.70 -9.30 -6.83
C PHE A 55 -16.16 -9.64 -8.25
N ILE A 56 -17.20 -10.47 -8.41
CA ILE A 56 -17.72 -10.83 -9.74
C ILE A 56 -18.24 -9.60 -10.49
N ARG A 57 -19.00 -8.73 -9.81
CA ARG A 57 -19.50 -7.47 -10.37
C ARG A 57 -18.36 -6.57 -10.87
N LEU A 58 -17.31 -6.40 -10.06
CA LEU A 58 -16.17 -5.56 -10.38
C LEU A 58 -15.27 -6.18 -11.45
N ALA A 59 -15.04 -7.49 -11.41
CA ALA A 59 -14.29 -8.23 -12.41
C ALA A 59 -14.92 -8.09 -13.80
N LEU A 60 -16.25 -8.18 -13.90
CA LEU A 60 -16.97 -7.98 -15.16
C LEU A 60 -16.92 -6.52 -15.66
N LYS A 61 -16.87 -5.55 -14.74
CA LYS A 61 -16.78 -4.11 -15.05
C LYS A 61 -15.39 -3.71 -15.55
N TRP A 62 -14.35 -4.29 -14.98
CA TRP A 62 -12.95 -3.99 -15.25
C TRP A 62 -12.23 -5.05 -16.08
N HIS A 63 -12.97 -6.00 -16.67
CA HIS A 63 -12.38 -7.06 -17.47
C HIS A 63 -11.60 -6.49 -18.68
N PRO A 64 -10.33 -6.88 -18.90
CA PRO A 64 -9.49 -6.30 -19.94
C PRO A 64 -10.03 -6.55 -21.35
N ASP A 65 -10.76 -7.65 -21.56
CA ASP A 65 -11.39 -7.95 -22.86
C ASP A 65 -12.50 -6.95 -23.25
N LYS A 66 -13.22 -6.38 -22.27
CA LYS A 66 -14.26 -5.37 -22.52
C LYS A 66 -13.70 -3.94 -22.62
N LYS A 67 -12.52 -3.72 -22.05
CA LYS A 67 -11.83 -2.42 -21.98
C LYS A 67 -10.48 -2.46 -22.69
N LYS A 68 -10.45 -3.03 -23.91
CA LYS A 68 -9.24 -3.08 -24.74
C LYS A 68 -8.75 -1.65 -25.00
N GLY A 69 -7.57 -1.32 -24.45
CA GLY A 69 -6.92 -0.02 -24.65
C GLY A 69 -6.82 0.88 -23.41
N GLU A 70 -7.48 0.53 -22.29
CA GLU A 70 -7.29 1.24 -21.01
C GLU A 70 -6.27 0.50 -20.14
N GLU A 71 -5.03 0.98 -20.05
CA GLU A 71 -4.03 0.43 -19.11
C GLU A 71 -4.52 0.49 -17.65
N SER A 72 -5.36 1.49 -17.34
CA SER A 72 -6.01 1.64 -16.03
C SER A 72 -6.95 0.47 -15.70
N ALA A 73 -7.56 -0.18 -16.70
CA ALA A 73 -8.45 -1.31 -16.48
C ALA A 73 -7.68 -2.53 -15.97
N THR A 74 -6.51 -2.80 -16.56
CA THR A 74 -5.62 -3.89 -16.12
C THR A 74 -5.11 -3.66 -14.71
N SER A 75 -4.65 -2.44 -14.41
CA SER A 75 -4.18 -2.07 -13.07
C SER A 75 -5.29 -2.22 -12.02
N ARG A 76 -6.50 -1.73 -12.29
CA ARG A 76 -7.66 -1.87 -11.39
C ARG A 76 -8.08 -3.32 -11.21
N PHE A 77 -8.08 -4.11 -12.28
CA PHE A 77 -8.40 -5.53 -12.22
C PHE A 77 -7.40 -6.29 -11.34
N GLN A 78 -6.12 -5.94 -11.42
CA GLN A 78 -5.08 -6.51 -10.57
C GLN A 78 -5.30 -6.17 -9.08
N GLU A 79 -5.62 -4.91 -8.77
CA GLU A 79 -5.98 -4.48 -7.40
C GLU A 79 -7.20 -5.24 -6.86
N ILE A 80 -8.24 -5.40 -7.66
CA ILE A 80 -9.47 -6.14 -7.30
C ILE A 80 -9.15 -7.61 -7.01
N ASN A 81 -8.30 -8.24 -7.83
CA ASN A 81 -7.90 -9.62 -7.65
C ASN A 81 -7.05 -9.81 -6.40
N GLU A 82 -6.09 -8.91 -6.15
CA GLU A 82 -5.27 -8.89 -4.94
C GLU A 82 -6.14 -8.77 -3.69
N ALA A 83 -7.08 -7.81 -3.69
CA ALA A 83 -8.03 -7.62 -2.58
C ALA A 83 -8.85 -8.88 -2.32
N TYR A 84 -9.37 -9.52 -3.37
CA TYR A 84 -10.16 -10.74 -3.23
C TYR A 84 -9.33 -11.91 -2.67
N GLN A 85 -8.07 -12.09 -3.09
CA GLN A 85 -7.21 -13.14 -2.57
C GLN A 85 -6.92 -13.00 -1.07
N VAL A 86 -6.89 -11.77 -0.56
CA VAL A 86 -6.68 -11.50 0.87
C VAL A 86 -7.97 -11.65 1.66
N LEU A 87 -9.08 -11.07 1.18
CA LEU A 87 -10.34 -11.04 1.94
C LEU A 87 -11.15 -12.34 1.85
N SER A 88 -11.00 -13.12 0.78
CA SER A 88 -11.72 -14.40 0.62
C SER A 88 -11.27 -15.47 1.61
N ASN A 89 -9.98 -15.49 1.99
CA ASN A 89 -9.47 -16.48 2.93
C ASN A 89 -9.54 -15.94 4.38
N PRO A 90 -10.23 -16.63 5.30
CA PRO A 90 -10.41 -16.15 6.67
C PRO A 90 -9.11 -16.04 7.47
N VAL A 91 -8.06 -16.80 7.11
CA VAL A 91 -6.73 -16.69 7.74
C VAL A 91 -6.04 -15.41 7.27
N LYS A 92 -6.01 -15.19 5.95
CA LYS A 92 -5.39 -13.99 5.34
C LYS A 92 -6.15 -12.71 5.71
N ARG A 93 -7.48 -12.76 5.77
CA ARG A 93 -8.33 -11.65 6.23
C ARG A 93 -7.98 -11.26 7.66
N ARG A 94 -7.89 -12.23 8.58
CA ARG A 94 -7.49 -11.96 9.98
C ARG A 94 -6.08 -11.37 10.09
N GLU A 95 -5.14 -11.86 9.28
CA GLU A 95 -3.78 -11.30 9.26
C GLU A 95 -3.77 -9.87 8.71
N TYR A 96 -4.52 -9.62 7.64
CA TYR A 96 -4.72 -8.29 7.08
C TYR A 96 -5.38 -7.34 8.06
N ASP A 97 -6.46 -7.76 8.73
CA ASP A 97 -7.16 -6.96 9.74
C ASP A 97 -6.22 -6.67 10.92
N ARG A 98 -5.43 -7.65 11.37
CA ARG A 98 -4.43 -7.44 12.42
C ARG A 98 -3.36 -6.42 12.01
N LYS A 99 -2.81 -6.53 10.80
CA LYS A 99 -1.83 -5.58 10.25
C LYS A 99 -2.45 -4.20 10.01
N GLY A 100 -3.70 -4.16 9.56
CA GLY A 100 -4.47 -2.94 9.31
C GLY A 100 -4.77 -2.17 10.58
N ILE A 101 -5.21 -2.86 11.65
CA ILE A 101 -5.42 -2.28 12.98
C ILE A 101 -4.12 -1.68 13.52
N LEU A 102 -2.99 -2.39 13.40
CA LEU A 102 -1.68 -1.87 13.80
C LEU A 102 -1.29 -0.61 13.02
N ARG A 103 -1.56 -0.52 11.70
CA ARG A 103 -1.29 0.68 10.89
C ARG A 103 -2.23 1.87 11.18
N ILE A 104 -3.47 1.63 11.61
CA ILE A 104 -4.37 2.70 12.05
C ILE A 104 -3.80 3.40 13.30
N HIS A 105 -2.98 2.72 14.10
CA HIS A 105 -2.35 3.35 15.27
C HIS A 105 -1.16 4.27 14.93
N ASP A 106 -0.56 4.17 13.75
CA ASP A 106 0.55 5.04 13.33
C ASP A 106 0.08 6.31 12.59
N ASN A 107 -1.13 6.26 12.02
CA ASN A 107 -1.81 7.42 11.46
C ASN A 107 -2.96 7.80 12.41
N ASN A 108 -2.88 8.86 13.19
CA ASN A 108 -2.41 10.13 12.70
C ASN A 108 -2.54 11.18 13.81
N VAL A 109 -1.40 11.63 14.37
CA VAL A 109 -1.38 12.83 15.23
C VAL A 109 -2.04 14.00 14.49
N MET A 110 -1.90 14.11 13.17
CA MET A 110 -2.58 15.13 12.37
C MET A 110 -4.09 14.89 12.21
N ASP A 111 -4.62 13.66 12.28
CA ASP A 111 -6.08 13.39 12.22
C ASP A 111 -6.72 13.63 13.57
N TYR A 112 -6.01 13.30 14.66
CA TYR A 112 -6.35 13.73 16.01
C TYR A 112 -6.35 15.26 16.10
N LEU A 113 -5.27 15.93 15.68
CA LEU A 113 -5.17 17.39 15.68
C LEU A 113 -6.18 18.06 14.73
N ASN A 114 -6.53 17.46 13.58
CA ASN A 114 -7.56 18.01 12.70
C ASN A 114 -8.97 17.82 13.29
N ARG A 115 -9.23 16.74 14.02
CA ARG A 115 -10.50 16.54 14.77
C ARG A 115 -10.65 17.51 15.93
N TYR A 116 -9.55 17.85 16.61
CA TYR A 116 -9.53 18.78 17.75
C TYR A 116 -9.04 20.18 17.39
N LYS A 117 -8.89 20.51 16.11
CA LYS A 117 -8.38 21.82 15.63
C LYS A 117 -9.27 22.99 16.06
N GLY A 118 -10.57 22.75 16.18
CA GLY A 118 -11.53 23.71 16.73
C GLY A 118 -11.50 23.81 18.26
N LEU A 119 -10.97 22.81 18.95
CA LEU A 119 -10.91 22.74 20.42
C LEU A 119 -9.57 23.28 20.96
N ILE A 120 -8.48 23.18 20.20
CA ILE A 120 -7.13 23.61 20.59
C ILE A 120 -6.91 25.13 20.39
N LEU A 121 -7.76 25.83 19.62
CA LEU A 121 -7.57 27.27 19.31
C LEU A 121 -8.44 28.24 20.12
N THR A 122 -8.73 27.94 21.38
CA THR A 122 -9.39 28.90 22.28
C THR A 122 -8.65 29.05 23.60
N CYS A 123 -7.37 29.42 23.54
CA CYS A 123 -6.68 29.92 24.76
C CYS A 123 -5.82 31.16 24.54
N ASN A 124 -5.57 31.63 23.31
CA ASN A 124 -4.86 32.90 23.09
C ASN A 124 -5.61 33.76 22.08
N GLY A 125 -6.59 34.50 22.57
CA GLY A 125 -7.26 35.56 21.85
C GLY A 125 -6.30 36.71 21.51
N LEU A 126 -5.69 36.66 20.34
CA LEU A 126 -5.18 37.79 19.56
C LEU A 126 -5.57 37.51 18.09
N GLY A 127 -6.70 38.02 17.63
CA GLY A 127 -6.74 39.18 16.71
C GLY A 127 -6.55 38.69 15.25
N ILE A 128 -7.44 38.90 14.29
CA ILE A 128 -7.99 40.18 13.82
C ILE A 128 -9.17 39.86 12.89
N ARG A 129 -10.25 40.65 12.99
CA ARG A 129 -11.37 40.69 12.04
C ARG A 129 -10.97 41.49 10.81
N HIS A 130 -11.16 40.95 9.61
CA HIS A 130 -11.22 41.69 8.34
C HIS A 130 -12.46 41.20 7.58
N SER A 131 -13.34 42.00 6.99
CA SER A 131 -13.60 43.44 6.98
C SER A 131 -15.06 43.56 6.51
N ILE A 132 -15.81 44.52 7.04
CA ILE A 132 -17.11 44.93 6.51
C ILE A 132 -16.85 46.15 5.62
N TRP A 133 -17.55 46.20 4.48
CA TRP A 133 -17.59 47.16 3.37
C TRP A 133 -16.98 46.62 2.07
#